data_AF-A0A5C7SJ31-F1
#
_entry.id   AF-A0A5C7SJ31-F1
#
_cell.length_a   1.000
_cell.length_b   1.000
_cell.length_c   1.000
_cell.angle_alpha   90.00
_cell.angle_beta   90.00
_cell.angle_gamma   90.00
#
_symmetry.space_group_name_H-M   'P 1'
#
loop_
_entity.id
_entity.type
_entity.pdbx_description
1 polymer ?
#
loop_
_entity_poly.entity_id
_entity_poly.type
_entity_poly.pdbx_seq_one_letter_code
_entity_poly.pdbx_strand_id
1 'polypeptide(L)'
;MSKYDRSVELHCPTCGGVQFEFDDNDEAVPVECAGCGLNISRSDLVAANGENIEAHVEQITNEATADMMKQLKDAFRGNNFIKFK
;
A
#
# COMPACT_ATOMS: atom_id res chain seq x y z
N MET A 1 -7.30 -11.17 -8.21
CA MET A 1 -6.47 -10.45 -7.23
C MET A 1 -5.25 -11.28 -6.91
N SER A 2 -4.07 -10.66 -6.98
CA SER A 2 -2.84 -11.24 -6.44
C SER A 2 -2.92 -11.27 -4.91
N LYS A 3 -2.16 -12.17 -4.27
CA LYS A 3 -2.08 -12.25 -2.79
C LYS A 3 -1.60 -10.92 -2.15
N TYR A 4 -0.93 -10.08 -2.93
CA TYR A 4 -0.24 -8.88 -2.48
C TYR A 4 -0.96 -7.58 -2.91
N ASP A 5 -2.17 -7.68 -3.48
CA ASP A 5 -2.96 -6.50 -3.83
C ASP A 5 -3.39 -5.78 -2.54
N ARG A 6 -3.11 -4.46 -2.47
CA ARG A 6 -3.53 -3.58 -1.36
C ARG A 6 -4.09 -2.28 -1.93
N SER A 7 -5.10 -1.76 -1.26
CA SER A 7 -5.63 -0.40 -1.44
C SER A 7 -5.22 0.44 -0.24
N VAL A 8 -4.64 1.61 -0.48
CA VAL A 8 -4.28 2.56 0.57
C VAL A 8 -5.29 3.70 0.55
N GLU A 9 -5.95 3.93 1.69
CA GLU A 9 -6.87 5.06 1.85
C GLU A 9 -6.07 6.34 2.13
N LEU A 10 -6.35 7.39 1.34
CA LEU A 10 -5.71 8.69 1.51
C LEU A 10 -6.51 9.53 2.51
N HIS A 11 -5.81 10.16 3.44
CA HIS A 11 -6.37 11.00 4.48
C HIS A 11 -6.10 12.47 4.18
N CYS A 12 -7.08 13.32 4.47
CA CYS A 12 -6.92 14.76 4.41
C CYS A 12 -5.85 15.18 5.44
N PRO A 13 -4.79 15.89 5.03
CA PRO A 13 -3.73 16.30 5.94
C PRO A 13 -4.19 17.34 6.98
N THR A 14 -5.35 17.95 6.79
CA THR A 14 -5.90 18.97 7.70
C THR A 14 -6.86 18.40 8.73
N CYS A 15 -7.80 17.53 8.32
CA CYS A 15 -8.86 17.04 9.20
C CYS A 15 -8.91 15.52 9.38
N GLY A 16 -8.07 14.77 8.65
CA GLY A 16 -8.05 13.31 8.68
C GLY A 16 -9.21 12.63 7.94
N GLY A 17 -10.12 13.39 7.31
CA GLY A 17 -11.22 12.84 6.52
C GLY A 17 -10.75 12.13 5.26
N VAL A 18 -11.53 11.17 4.76
CA VAL A 18 -11.18 10.29 3.63
C VAL A 18 -12.08 10.49 2.41
N GLN A 19 -13.07 11.38 2.53
CA GLN A 19 -14.01 11.71 1.45
C GLN A 19 -13.56 12.97 0.73
N PHE A 20 -13.44 12.86 -0.60
CA PHE A 20 -13.03 13.94 -1.48
C PHE A 20 -14.00 14.06 -2.65
N GLU A 21 -14.28 15.29 -3.04
CA GLU A 21 -14.96 15.64 -4.29
C GLU A 21 -13.89 15.90 -5.35
N PHE A 22 -14.08 15.34 -6.55
CA PHE A 22 -13.13 15.46 -7.65
C PHE A 22 -13.81 15.28 -9.00
N ASP A 23 -13.19 15.78 -10.06
CA ASP A 23 -13.61 15.52 -11.44
C ASP A 23 -12.92 14.24 -11.95
N ASP A 24 -13.72 13.30 -12.44
CA ASP A 24 -13.24 12.05 -13.07
C ASP A 24 -12.61 12.27 -14.46
N ASN A 25 -12.91 13.40 -15.11
CA ASN A 25 -12.49 13.66 -16.50
C ASN A 25 -11.18 14.45 -16.59
N ASP A 26 -10.71 15.05 -15.49
CA ASP A 26 -9.51 15.88 -15.47
C ASP A 26 -8.75 15.72 -14.15
N GLU A 27 -7.65 14.95 -14.19
CA GLU A 27 -6.78 14.73 -13.04
C GLU A 27 -5.93 15.96 -12.66
N ALA A 28 -5.85 16.97 -13.52
CA ALA A 28 -5.16 18.22 -13.20
C ALA A 28 -6.01 19.12 -12.27
N VAL A 29 -7.31 18.85 -12.17
CA VAL A 29 -8.20 19.55 -11.25
C VAL A 29 -7.92 19.09 -9.81
N PRO A 30 -7.69 20.02 -8.87
CA PRO A 30 -7.54 19.72 -7.45
C PRO A 30 -8.75 18.97 -6.90
N VAL A 31 -8.52 18.16 -5.89
CA VAL A 31 -9.59 17.49 -5.13
C VAL A 31 -9.94 18.33 -3.91
N GLU A 32 -11.22 18.33 -3.56
CA GLU A 32 -11.73 19.05 -2.40
C GLU A 32 -12.11 18.08 -1.28
N CYS A 33 -11.63 18.30 -0.05
CA CYS A 33 -12.03 17.48 1.08
C CYS A 33 -13.46 17.85 1.53
N ALA A 34 -14.38 16.87 1.49
CA ALA A 34 -15.78 17.08 1.90
C ALA A 34 -15.95 17.45 3.39
N GLY A 35 -14.95 17.16 4.23
CA GLY A 35 -14.99 17.43 5.67
C GLY A 35 -14.55 18.84 6.08
N CYS A 36 -13.60 19.45 5.36
CA CYS A 36 -13.03 20.75 5.74
C CYS A 36 -12.86 21.75 4.59
N GLY A 37 -13.22 21.38 3.35
CA GLY A 37 -13.12 22.22 2.16
C GLY A 37 -11.68 22.46 1.68
N LEU A 38 -10.71 21.66 2.14
CA LEU A 38 -9.33 21.76 1.65
C LEU A 38 -9.29 21.40 0.17
N ASN A 39 -8.88 22.36 -0.68
CA ASN A 39 -8.54 22.13 -2.07
C ASN A 39 -7.04 21.81 -2.20
N ILE A 40 -6.72 20.63 -2.73
CA ILE A 40 -5.35 20.10 -2.83
C ILE A 40 -5.15 19.33 -4.13
N SER A 41 -3.96 19.41 -4.74
CA SER A 41 -3.66 18.60 -5.92
C SER A 41 -3.59 17.12 -5.55
N ARG A 42 -3.90 16.23 -6.50
CA ARG A 42 -3.78 14.78 -6.28
C ARG A 42 -2.35 14.37 -5.90
N SER A 43 -1.34 14.98 -6.53
CA SER A 43 0.07 14.71 -6.22
C SER A 43 0.45 15.12 -4.81
N ASP A 44 -0.01 16.29 -4.35
CA ASP A 44 0.29 16.76 -3.00
C ASP A 44 -0.45 15.94 -1.95
N LEU A 45 -1.68 15.49 -2.24
CA LEU A 45 -2.42 14.59 -1.37
C LEU A 45 -1.70 13.24 -1.20
N VAL A 46 -1.19 12.66 -2.29
CA VAL A 46 -0.37 11.44 -2.24
C VAL A 46 0.92 11.66 -1.47
N ALA A 47 1.62 12.77 -1.71
CA ALA A 47 2.85 13.11 -0.99
C ALA A 47 2.60 13.28 0.51
N ALA A 48 1.51 13.94 0.91
CA ALA A 48 1.12 14.10 2.30
C ALA A 48 0.76 12.77 3.00
N ASN A 49 0.37 11.76 2.23
CA ASN A 49 0.09 10.40 2.71
C ASN A 49 1.28 9.44 2.55
N GLY A 50 2.47 9.95 2.18
CA GLY A 50 3.65 9.15 1.90
C GLY A 50 4.01 8.17 3.01
N GLU A 51 4.00 8.62 4.27
CA GLU A 51 4.29 7.75 5.42
C GLU A 51 3.31 6.57 5.54
N ASN A 52 2.01 6.82 5.30
CA ASN A 52 0.99 5.77 5.31
C ASN A 52 1.21 4.76 4.17
N ILE A 53 1.51 5.27 2.98
CA ILE A 53 1.82 4.45 1.80
C ILE A 53 3.06 3.59 2.05
N GLU A 54 4.14 4.17 2.57
CA GLU A 54 5.38 3.47 2.89
C GLU A 54 5.17 2.36 3.92
N ALA A 55 4.39 2.62 4.98
CA ALA A 55 4.06 1.61 5.98
C ALA A 55 3.34 0.40 5.35
N HIS A 56 2.39 0.65 4.43
CA HIS A 56 1.71 -0.43 3.70
C HIS A 56 2.67 -1.19 2.76
N VAL A 57 3.61 -0.51 2.10
CA VAL A 57 4.63 -1.16 1.24
C VAL A 57 5.57 -2.04 2.06
N GLU A 58 6.01 -1.56 3.22
CA GLU A 58 6.87 -2.33 4.13
C GLU A 58 6.17 -3.62 4.60
N GLN A 59 4.88 -3.52 4.96
CA GLN A 59 4.09 -4.68 5.35
C GLN A 59 4.02 -5.75 4.25
N ILE A 60 3.71 -5.36 3.01
CA ILE A 60 3.66 -6.29 1.87
C ILE A 60 5.03 -6.93 1.64
N THR A 61 6.09 -6.14 1.71
CA THR A 61 7.47 -6.61 1.50
C THR A 61 7.84 -7.65 2.55
N ASN A 62 7.49 -7.41 3.81
CA ASN A 62 7.72 -8.35 4.91
C ASN A 62 6.90 -9.64 4.76
N GLU A 63 5.62 -9.54 4.36
CA GLU A 63 4.76 -10.70 4.08
C GLU A 63 5.32 -11.57 2.94
N ALA A 64 5.69 -10.94 1.82
CA ALA A 64 6.27 -11.64 0.68
C ALA A 64 7.61 -12.33 1.03
N THR A 65 8.47 -11.64 1.78
CA THR A 65 9.76 -12.19 2.21
C THR A 65 9.57 -13.38 3.16
N ALA A 66 8.65 -13.27 4.11
CA ALA A 66 8.33 -14.36 5.04
C ALA A 66 7.79 -15.59 4.31
N ASP A 67 6.91 -15.39 3.32
CA ASP A 67 6.38 -16.48 2.50
C ASP A 67 7.46 -17.15 1.66
N MET A 68 8.36 -16.38 1.04
CA MET A 68 9.49 -16.95 0.30
C MET A 68 10.40 -17.77 1.21
N MET A 69 10.75 -17.24 2.39
CA MET A 69 11.56 -17.99 3.37
C MET A 69 10.86 -19.27 3.83
N LYS A 70 9.55 -19.22 4.03
CA LYS A 70 8.76 -20.39 4.41
C LYS A 70 8.75 -21.44 3.29
N GLN A 71 8.52 -21.03 2.04
CA GLN A 71 8.55 -21.93 0.89
C GLN A 71 9.92 -22.58 0.71
N LEU A 72 11.02 -21.82 0.85
CA LEU A 72 12.37 -22.37 0.83
C LEU A 72 12.55 -23.39 1.96
N LYS A 73 12.21 -23.02 3.20
CA LYS A 73 12.33 -23.90 4.37
C LYS A 73 11.51 -25.19 4.22
N ASP A 74 10.30 -25.10 3.68
CA ASP A 74 9.43 -26.25 3.44
C ASP A 74 9.98 -27.14 2.31
N ALA A 75 10.52 -26.54 1.23
CA ALA A 75 11.20 -27.28 0.16
C ALA A 75 12.46 -28.02 0.67
N PHE A 76 13.26 -27.39 1.54
CA PHE A 76 14.43 -28.03 2.15
C PHE A 76 14.05 -29.10 3.20
N ARG A 77 12.96 -28.91 3.95
CA ARG A 77 12.44 -29.90 4.92
C ARG A 77 11.81 -31.13 4.24
N GLY A 78 11.25 -30.97 3.05
CA GLY A 78 10.63 -32.05 2.28
C GLY A 78 11.62 -32.97 1.56
N ASN A 79 12.91 -32.62 1.50
CA ASN A 79 13.90 -33.43 0.80
C ASN A 79 14.47 -34.55 1.71
N ASN A 80 13.76 -35.67 1.80
CA ASN A 80 14.25 -36.92 2.40
C ASN A 80 15.41 -37.60 1.61
N PHE A 81 16.01 -36.94 0.60
CA PHE A 81 17.06 -37.48 -0.26
C PHE A 81 18.45 -36.84 -0.12
N ILE A 82 18.67 -35.88 0.81
CA ILE A 82 20.03 -35.42 1.13
C ILE A 82 20.69 -36.42 2.08
N LYS A 83 21.20 -37.52 1.54
CA LYS A 83 22.18 -38.35 2.24
C LYS A 83 23.52 -37.61 2.19
N PHE A 84 23.96 -37.04 3.31
CA PHE A 84 25.36 -36.70 3.48
C PHE A 84 26.15 -38.02 3.40
N LYS A 85 27.04 -38.13 2.41
CA LYS A 85 27.99 -39.22 2.27
C LYS A 85 29.37 -38.74 2.69
#